data_AF-A0A7Y7CYC7-F1
#
_entry.id   AF-A0A7Y7CYC7-F1
#
_cell.length_a   1.000
_cell.length_b   1.000
_cell.length_c   1.000
_cell.angle_alpha   90.00
_cell.angle_beta   90.00
_cell.angle_gamma   90.00
#
_symmetry.space_group_name_H-M   'P 1'
#
loop_
_entity.id
_entity.type
_entity.pdbx_description
1 polymer ?
#
loop_
_entity_poly.entity_id
_entity_poly.type
_entity_poly.pdbx_seq_one_letter_code
_entity_poly.pdbx_strand_id
1 'polypeptide(L)'
;MQPRHRGLIASFALAVLLPLAAAVLYLFAVAEDQYASTAGFTVRSQENSGAKDLLGGLAAFTGTSNASDSDILYEFIQSQEMVNAVEAQVGLRAHYTQGWPGDWAFALWPESSAEDLAWYWQRIARIAFDSSSGLIEVQVTAYDPDTAQAITRAILEESQTRINALNQQARADAMRYAEGDLEEAVERLKEAREALTRFRTRTRIVDPEADIQGRMGVMNNLQQQLAEALIEYDLLAGTVAPGDVRLKTAQQKIGVIRDRIDIERQTFASDTTETGAVGEDYPTLISEYERLIVDQEYAEQVYRVALTALELARDDAARQSLYLATYIKPTRAEESEYPRRFMLSGLAGLFLLLSWSIGALVYYSVRDRS
;
A
#
# COMPACT_ATOMS: atom_id res chain seq x y z
N MET A 1 23.72 -72.93 -17.34
CA MET A 1 23.47 -71.47 -17.45
C MET A 1 24.46 -70.88 -18.43
N GLN A 2 23.98 -70.32 -19.56
CA GLN A 2 24.86 -69.68 -20.55
C GLN A 2 25.62 -68.49 -19.94
N PRO A 3 26.84 -68.16 -20.38
CA PRO A 3 27.66 -67.08 -19.81
C PRO A 3 26.98 -65.70 -19.85
N ARG A 4 26.01 -65.50 -20.74
CA ARG A 4 25.20 -64.27 -20.88
C ARG A 4 24.32 -63.98 -19.65
N HIS A 5 23.74 -65.01 -19.03
CA HIS A 5 22.90 -64.83 -17.83
C HIS A 5 23.74 -64.53 -16.58
N ARG A 6 24.98 -65.04 -16.52
CA ARG A 6 25.91 -64.78 -15.40
C ARG A 6 26.37 -63.31 -15.38
N GLY A 7 26.59 -62.70 -16.54
CA GLY A 7 26.92 -61.28 -16.65
C GLY A 7 25.80 -60.34 -16.20
N LEU A 8 24.55 -60.64 -16.59
CA LEU A 8 23.35 -59.90 -16.13
C LEU A 8 23.13 -60.03 -14.62
N ILE A 9 23.28 -61.23 -14.06
CA ILE A 9 23.13 -61.44 -12.62
C ILE A 9 24.24 -60.74 -11.84
N ALA A 10 25.49 -60.79 -12.33
CA ALA A 10 26.60 -60.08 -11.71
C ALA A 10 26.44 -58.56 -11.79
N SER A 11 25.99 -58.01 -12.92
CA SER A 11 25.73 -56.57 -13.05
C SER A 11 24.56 -56.12 -12.17
N PHE A 12 23.51 -56.94 -12.04
CA PHE A 12 22.41 -56.69 -11.12
C PHE A 12 22.87 -56.66 -9.66
N ALA A 13 23.66 -57.66 -9.25
CA ALA A 13 24.16 -57.73 -7.89
C ALA A 13 25.07 -56.54 -7.54
N LEU A 14 25.96 -56.15 -8.47
CA LEU A 14 26.91 -55.06 -8.26
C LEU A 14 26.24 -53.68 -8.33
N ALA A 15 25.30 -53.47 -9.26
CA ALA A 15 24.70 -52.15 -9.51
C ALA A 15 23.42 -51.89 -8.69
N VAL A 16 22.76 -52.93 -8.17
CA VAL A 16 21.51 -52.80 -7.41
C VAL A 16 21.70 -53.28 -5.98
N LEU A 17 22.03 -54.57 -5.78
CA LEU A 17 22.02 -55.16 -4.44
C LEU A 17 23.11 -54.58 -3.52
N LEU A 18 24.32 -54.37 -4.05
CA LEU A 18 25.43 -53.81 -3.28
C LEU A 18 25.17 -52.35 -2.84
N PRO A 19 24.83 -51.40 -3.74
CA PRO A 19 24.52 -50.03 -3.32
C PRO A 19 23.25 -49.94 -2.46
N LEU A 20 22.25 -50.80 -2.68
CA LEU A 20 21.07 -50.87 -1.82
C LEU A 20 21.43 -51.34 -0.41
N ALA A 21 22.25 -52.39 -0.28
CA ALA A 21 22.72 -52.88 1.02
C ALA A 21 23.56 -51.82 1.74
N ALA A 22 24.42 -51.09 1.02
CA ALA A 22 25.16 -49.96 1.58
C ALA A 22 24.24 -48.83 2.07
N ALA A 23 23.21 -48.48 1.28
CA ALA A 23 22.22 -47.47 1.66
C ALA A 23 21.41 -47.88 2.89
N VAL A 24 20.98 -49.14 2.97
CA VAL A 24 20.26 -49.68 4.13
C VAL A 24 21.18 -49.70 5.36
N LEU A 25 22.42 -50.18 5.24
CA LEU A 25 23.36 -50.15 6.34
C LEU A 25 23.62 -48.73 6.83
N TYR A 26 23.77 -47.76 5.93
CA TYR A 26 23.89 -46.35 6.29
C TYR A 26 22.66 -45.85 7.05
N LEU A 27 21.46 -46.02 6.48
CA LEU A 27 20.22 -45.50 7.06
C LEU A 27 19.89 -46.09 8.43
N PHE A 28 20.24 -47.35 8.69
CA PHE A 28 19.90 -48.03 9.93
C PHE A 28 21.02 -48.05 10.98
N ALA A 29 22.29 -48.00 10.58
CA ALA A 29 23.42 -48.11 11.50
C ALA A 29 24.18 -46.78 11.72
N VAL A 30 24.04 -45.81 10.80
CA VAL A 30 24.83 -44.56 10.83
C VAL A 30 23.94 -43.32 10.94
N ALA A 31 22.83 -43.27 10.19
CA ALA A 31 21.97 -42.09 10.18
C ALA A 31 21.30 -41.86 11.54
N GLU A 32 21.45 -40.64 12.07
CA GLU A 32 20.91 -40.27 13.37
C GLU A 32 19.39 -40.10 13.31
N ASP A 33 18.75 -40.40 14.44
CA ASP A 33 17.32 -40.21 14.64
C ASP A 33 16.98 -38.71 14.66
N GLN A 34 15.88 -38.33 14.01
CA GLN A 34 15.43 -36.95 13.87
C GLN A 34 13.96 -36.82 14.27
N TYR A 35 13.70 -35.79 15.06
CA TYR A 35 12.41 -35.44 15.62
C TYR A 35 11.81 -34.26 14.86
N ALA A 36 10.50 -34.30 14.64
CA ALA A 36 9.78 -33.24 13.94
C ALA A 36 8.93 -32.39 14.90
N SER A 37 8.93 -31.09 14.69
CA SER A 37 8.01 -30.14 15.34
C SER A 37 7.24 -29.40 14.27
N THR A 38 5.92 -29.32 14.44
CA THR A 38 5.01 -28.67 13.51
C THR A 38 4.33 -27.49 14.19
N ALA A 39 4.20 -26.38 13.47
CA ALA A 39 3.36 -25.25 13.85
C ALA A 39 2.53 -24.78 12.64
N GLY A 40 1.33 -24.30 12.93
CA GLY A 40 0.37 -23.85 11.94
C GLY A 40 -0.20 -22.50 12.31
N PHE A 41 -0.12 -21.54 11.39
CA PHE A 41 -0.61 -20.18 11.59
C PHE A 41 -1.14 -19.54 10.31
N THR A 42 -1.88 -18.45 10.46
CA THR A 42 -2.40 -17.64 9.35
C THR A 42 -2.34 -16.16 9.71
N VAL A 43 -2.10 -15.30 8.71
CA VAL A 43 -2.14 -13.85 8.90
C VAL A 43 -3.59 -13.38 8.73
N ARG A 44 -4.11 -12.68 9.74
CA ARG A 44 -5.47 -12.12 9.72
C ARG A 44 -5.39 -10.61 9.79
N SER A 45 -6.14 -9.93 8.91
CA SER A 45 -6.40 -8.51 9.04
C SER A 45 -7.68 -8.29 9.85
N GLN A 46 -7.65 -7.31 10.75
CA GLN A 46 -8.83 -6.87 11.49
C GLN A 46 -9.39 -5.62 10.81
N GLU A 47 -10.03 -5.79 9.65
CA GLU A 47 -10.74 -4.70 8.97
C GLU A 47 -12.24 -4.94 8.96
N ASN A 48 -13.00 -3.83 9.07
CA ASN A 48 -14.45 -3.83 8.89
C ASN A 48 -14.79 -4.43 7.52
N SER A 49 -15.40 -5.61 7.56
CA SER A 49 -15.82 -6.47 6.46
C SER A 49 -16.86 -5.86 5.49
N GLY A 50 -17.06 -4.54 5.49
CA GLY A 50 -18.14 -3.88 4.76
C GLY A 50 -17.77 -3.28 3.41
N ALA A 51 -16.56 -2.71 3.27
CA ALA A 51 -16.19 -1.90 2.10
C ALA A 51 -15.22 -2.60 1.13
N LYS A 52 -14.32 -3.45 1.63
CA LYS A 52 -13.38 -4.22 0.80
C LYS A 52 -14.02 -5.40 0.05
N ASP A 53 -15.11 -5.97 0.56
CA ASP A 53 -15.80 -7.09 -0.13
C ASP A 53 -16.39 -6.68 -1.50
N LEU A 54 -16.86 -5.44 -1.63
CA LEU A 54 -17.41 -4.91 -2.87
C LEU A 54 -16.35 -4.61 -3.94
N LEU A 55 -15.15 -4.18 -3.53
CA LEU A 55 -14.02 -3.91 -4.43
C LEU A 55 -13.16 -5.16 -4.69
N GLY A 56 -13.05 -6.06 -3.71
CA GLY A 56 -12.35 -7.34 -3.83
C GLY A 56 -13.02 -8.29 -4.83
N GLY A 57 -14.35 -8.26 -4.92
CA GLY A 57 -15.10 -9.03 -5.93
C GLY A 57 -14.82 -8.61 -7.38
N LEU A 58 -14.45 -7.35 -7.62
CA LEU A 58 -14.08 -6.84 -8.95
C LEU A 58 -12.61 -7.15 -9.30
N ALA A 59 -11.70 -7.08 -8.34
CA ALA A 59 -10.28 -7.43 -8.55
C ALA A 59 -10.07 -8.94 -8.82
N ALA A 60 -10.88 -9.80 -8.18
CA ALA A 60 -10.90 -11.23 -8.46
C ALA A 60 -11.37 -11.55 -9.90
N PHE A 61 -12.22 -10.68 -10.49
CA PHE A 61 -12.69 -10.81 -11.87
C PHE A 61 -11.64 -10.35 -12.91
N THR A 62 -10.76 -9.41 -12.56
CA THR A 62 -9.70 -8.91 -13.46
C THR A 62 -8.40 -9.73 -13.39
N GLY A 63 -8.34 -10.77 -12.56
CA GLY A 63 -7.16 -11.63 -12.41
C GLY A 63 -5.94 -10.93 -11.80
N THR A 64 -6.14 -9.78 -11.14
CA THR A 64 -5.07 -9.05 -10.46
C THR A 64 -4.97 -9.55 -9.03
N SER A 65 -4.26 -10.66 -8.82
CA SER A 65 -3.94 -11.14 -7.47
C SER A 65 -2.83 -10.27 -6.89
N ASN A 66 -3.18 -9.32 -6.02
CA ASN A 66 -2.17 -8.73 -5.14
C ASN A 66 -1.61 -9.84 -4.24
N ALA A 67 -0.29 -9.86 -4.06
CA ALA A 67 0.33 -10.74 -3.08
C ALA A 67 -0.29 -10.46 -1.71
N SER A 68 -0.82 -11.51 -1.08
CA SER A 68 -1.39 -11.45 0.26
C SER A 68 -0.28 -11.29 1.30
N ASP A 69 -0.61 -10.74 2.47
CA ASP A 69 0.35 -10.65 3.59
C ASP A 69 0.90 -12.04 4.01
N SER A 70 0.16 -13.11 3.69
CA SER A 70 0.61 -14.49 3.90
C SER A 70 1.67 -14.94 2.89
N ASP A 71 1.63 -14.44 1.65
CA ASP A 71 2.66 -14.71 0.64
C ASP A 71 4.01 -14.10 1.06
N ILE A 72 3.98 -12.87 1.56
CA ILE A 72 5.18 -12.18 2.08
C ILE A 72 5.77 -12.95 3.25
N LEU A 73 4.91 -13.46 4.15
CA LEU A 73 5.38 -14.24 5.29
C LEU A 73 5.97 -15.59 4.88
N TYR A 74 5.37 -16.27 3.90
CA TYR A 74 5.89 -17.51 3.33
C TYR A 74 7.29 -17.35 2.74
N GLU A 75 7.52 -16.27 1.97
CA GLU A 75 8.85 -15.95 1.44
C GLU A 75 9.83 -15.54 2.55
N PHE A 76 9.35 -14.81 3.57
CA PHE A 76 10.18 -14.41 4.71
C PHE A 76 10.71 -15.62 5.49
N ILE A 77 9.89 -16.64 5.75
CA ILE A 77 10.32 -17.85 6.49
C ILE A 77 11.42 -18.63 5.73
N GLN A 78 11.46 -18.53 4.40
CA GLN A 78 12.50 -19.14 3.58
C GLN A 78 13.74 -18.27 3.39
N SER A 79 13.67 -16.99 3.78
CA SER A 79 14.73 -16.03 3.56
C SER A 79 15.95 -16.27 4.45
N GLN A 80 17.12 -15.78 4.01
CA GLN A 80 18.34 -15.74 4.81
C GLN A 80 18.14 -14.99 6.14
N GLU A 81 17.28 -13.97 6.15
CA GLU A 81 16.98 -13.18 7.35
C GLU A 81 16.40 -14.07 8.45
N MET A 82 15.43 -14.93 8.12
CA MET A 82 14.87 -15.92 9.06
C MET A 82 15.94 -16.89 9.57
N VAL A 83 16.77 -17.42 8.66
CA VAL A 83 17.83 -18.37 9.03
C VAL A 83 18.81 -17.75 10.03
N ASN A 84 19.22 -16.51 9.77
CA ASN A 84 20.16 -15.79 10.65
C ASN A 84 19.52 -15.44 12.00
N ALA A 85 18.24 -15.07 12.01
CA ALA A 85 17.52 -14.76 13.24
C ALA A 85 17.39 -16.01 14.13
N VAL A 86 17.00 -17.15 13.54
CA VAL A 86 16.91 -18.42 14.25
C VAL A 86 18.29 -18.93 14.68
N GLU A 87 19.33 -18.79 13.85
CA GLU A 87 20.72 -19.10 14.22
C GLU A 87 21.16 -18.32 15.46
N ALA A 88 20.85 -17.02 15.53
CA ALA A 88 21.22 -16.19 16.68
C ALA A 88 20.49 -16.59 17.97
N GLN A 89 19.27 -17.14 17.87
CA GLN A 89 18.48 -17.55 19.03
C GLN A 89 18.78 -18.97 19.50
N VAL A 90 18.89 -19.93 18.57
CA VAL A 90 18.94 -21.38 18.87
C VAL A 90 20.32 -21.99 18.61
N GLY A 91 21.13 -21.40 17.73
CA GLY A 91 22.44 -21.95 17.34
C GLY A 91 22.33 -23.19 16.45
N LEU A 92 21.75 -23.04 15.26
CA LEU A 92 21.57 -24.11 14.27
C LEU A 92 22.90 -24.75 13.89
N ARG A 93 23.97 -23.98 13.62
CA ARG A 93 25.26 -24.56 13.24
C ARG A 93 25.81 -25.49 14.30
N ALA A 94 25.81 -25.04 15.55
CA ALA A 94 26.33 -25.83 16.67
C ALA A 94 25.55 -27.13 16.88
N HIS A 95 24.24 -27.13 16.56
CA HIS A 95 23.39 -28.31 16.65
C HIS A 95 23.65 -29.30 15.50
N TYR A 96 23.56 -28.83 14.25
CA TYR A 96 23.59 -29.70 13.09
C TYR A 96 25.00 -30.18 12.70
N THR A 97 26.05 -29.60 13.27
CA THR A 97 27.43 -30.10 13.11
C THR A 97 27.75 -31.30 14.00
N GLN A 98 26.95 -31.59 15.04
CA GLN A 98 27.23 -32.67 15.99
C GLN A 98 27.28 -34.06 15.35
N GLY A 99 26.44 -34.29 14.33
CA GLY A 99 26.42 -35.56 13.59
C GLY A 99 27.61 -35.74 12.64
N TRP A 100 28.43 -34.71 12.38
CA TRP A 100 29.58 -34.81 11.49
C TRP A 100 30.80 -35.44 12.19
N PRO A 101 31.57 -36.34 11.55
CA PRO A 101 31.45 -36.86 10.18
C PRO A 101 30.64 -38.16 10.05
N GLY A 102 30.01 -38.63 11.13
CA GLY A 102 29.27 -39.90 11.15
C GLY A 102 28.08 -39.89 10.18
N ASP A 103 27.14 -38.98 10.40
CA ASP A 103 25.97 -38.77 9.55
C ASP A 103 26.22 -37.72 8.46
N TRP A 104 27.19 -37.99 7.59
CA TRP A 104 27.60 -37.06 6.52
C TRP A 104 26.49 -36.68 5.53
N ALA A 105 25.40 -37.45 5.42
CA ALA A 105 24.29 -37.16 4.53
C ALA A 105 23.21 -36.24 5.14
N PHE A 106 23.06 -36.22 6.47
CA PHE A 106 22.10 -35.36 7.14
C PHE A 106 22.73 -34.28 8.02
N ALA A 107 24.00 -34.40 8.41
CA ALA A 107 24.70 -33.39 9.21
C ALA A 107 25.24 -32.22 8.36
N LEU A 108 25.43 -31.08 9.03
CA LEU A 108 26.09 -29.91 8.47
C LEU A 108 27.60 -29.97 8.72
N TRP A 109 28.41 -29.56 7.74
CA TRP A 109 29.87 -29.51 7.93
C TRP A 109 30.27 -28.36 8.89
N PRO A 110 31.34 -28.52 9.70
CA PRO A 110 31.73 -27.52 10.71
C PRO A 110 32.00 -26.12 10.12
N GLU A 111 32.65 -26.06 8.95
CA GLU A 111 33.12 -24.82 8.33
C GLU A 111 32.09 -24.23 7.34
N SER A 112 30.80 -24.38 7.67
CA SER A 112 29.69 -23.88 6.86
C SER A 112 29.63 -22.36 6.80
N SER A 113 29.38 -21.79 5.61
CA SER A 113 29.09 -20.36 5.46
C SER A 113 27.63 -20.03 5.85
N ALA A 114 27.24 -18.75 5.79
CA ALA A 114 25.84 -18.37 6.02
C ALA A 114 24.92 -18.88 4.90
N GLU A 115 25.43 -18.92 3.68
CA GLU A 115 24.77 -19.44 2.49
C GLU A 115 24.60 -20.96 2.57
N ASP A 116 25.62 -21.67 3.09
CA ASP A 116 25.54 -23.11 3.34
C ASP A 116 24.44 -23.44 4.36
N LEU A 117 24.34 -22.64 5.43
CA LEU A 117 23.28 -22.79 6.43
C LEU A 117 21.89 -22.54 5.84
N ALA A 118 21.75 -21.59 4.92
CA ALA A 118 20.47 -21.33 4.26
C ALA A 118 20.08 -22.40 3.24
N TRP A 119 21.04 -22.97 2.53
CA TRP A 119 20.79 -24.18 1.73
C TRP A 119 20.34 -25.34 2.63
N TYR A 120 21.00 -25.51 3.78
CA TYR A 120 20.66 -26.55 4.74
C TYR A 120 19.29 -26.32 5.40
N TRP A 121 18.89 -25.07 5.63
CA TRP A 121 17.57 -24.69 6.14
C TRP A 121 16.44 -25.30 5.31
N GLN A 122 16.54 -25.25 3.98
CA GLN A 122 15.53 -25.82 3.06
C GLN A 122 15.39 -27.35 3.21
N ARG A 123 16.39 -28.03 3.78
CA ARG A 123 16.38 -29.47 4.03
C ARG A 123 15.68 -29.82 5.34
N ILE A 124 15.84 -28.99 6.37
CA ILE A 124 15.32 -29.22 7.72
C ILE A 124 13.96 -28.58 7.99
N ALA A 125 13.66 -27.46 7.34
CA ALA A 125 12.43 -26.69 7.49
C ALA A 125 11.57 -26.87 6.23
N ARG A 126 10.47 -27.60 6.37
CA ARG A 126 9.46 -27.79 5.33
C ARG A 126 8.30 -26.85 5.60
N ILE A 127 7.94 -26.07 4.60
CA ILE A 127 6.88 -25.07 4.71
C ILE A 127 5.82 -25.45 3.68
N ALA A 128 4.60 -25.66 4.16
CA ALA A 128 3.43 -25.84 3.31
C ALA A 128 2.58 -24.57 3.39
N PHE A 129 2.22 -24.05 2.22
CA PHE A 129 1.37 -22.87 2.11
C PHE A 129 0.20 -23.17 1.18
N ASP A 130 -1.00 -22.86 1.67
CA ASP A 130 -2.23 -22.92 0.88
C ASP A 130 -2.70 -21.50 0.59
N SER A 131 -2.52 -21.07 -0.66
CA SER A 131 -2.90 -19.73 -1.13
C SER A 131 -4.40 -19.48 -1.12
N SER A 132 -5.24 -20.53 -1.09
CA SER A 132 -6.69 -20.39 -1.04
C SER A 132 -7.20 -20.07 0.37
N SER A 133 -6.57 -20.66 1.40
CA SER A 133 -6.97 -20.50 2.80
C SER A 133 -6.07 -19.54 3.59
N GLY A 134 -4.88 -19.20 3.07
CA GLY A 134 -3.88 -18.39 3.75
C GLY A 134 -3.25 -19.12 4.95
N LEU A 135 -3.33 -20.45 4.99
CA LEU A 135 -2.75 -21.28 6.05
C LEU A 135 -1.30 -21.58 5.72
N ILE A 136 -0.42 -21.35 6.69
CA ILE A 136 1.00 -21.70 6.65
C ILE A 136 1.24 -22.78 7.71
N GLU A 137 1.80 -23.90 7.28
CA GLU A 137 2.27 -24.95 8.17
C GLU A 137 3.79 -25.08 8.01
N VAL A 138 4.50 -25.00 9.14
CA VAL A 138 5.95 -25.13 9.21
C VAL A 138 6.28 -26.38 10.00
N GLN A 139 7.02 -27.29 9.39
CA GLN A 139 7.56 -28.49 10.02
C GLN A 139 9.08 -28.43 10.01
N VAL A 140 9.69 -28.50 11.19
CA VAL A 140 11.15 -28.50 11.35
C VAL A 140 11.60 -29.84 11.90
N THR A 141 12.73 -30.34 11.39
CA THR A 141 13.37 -31.58 11.84
C THR A 141 14.71 -31.31 12.51
N ALA A 142 14.99 -31.94 13.65
CA ALA A 142 16.25 -31.80 14.37
C ALA A 142 16.64 -33.12 15.08
N TYR A 143 17.90 -33.27 15.48
CA TYR A 143 18.39 -34.47 16.19
C TYR A 143 17.80 -34.69 17.58
N ASP A 144 17.19 -33.67 18.17
CA ASP A 144 16.50 -33.78 19.44
C ASP A 144 15.13 -33.06 19.40
N PRO A 145 14.14 -33.53 20.17
CA PRO A 145 12.78 -32.99 20.13
C PRO A 145 12.68 -31.57 20.72
N ASP A 146 13.57 -31.19 21.64
CA ASP A 146 13.53 -29.89 22.30
C ASP A 146 14.05 -28.78 21.36
N THR A 147 15.11 -29.06 20.61
CA THR A 147 15.66 -28.19 19.56
C THR A 147 14.71 -28.10 18.38
N ALA A 148 14.09 -29.21 17.93
CA ALA A 148 13.05 -29.14 16.90
C ALA A 148 11.94 -28.16 17.30
N GLN A 149 11.46 -28.27 18.55
CA GLN A 149 10.45 -27.36 19.08
C GLN A 149 10.97 -25.92 19.24
N ALA A 150 12.22 -25.74 19.69
CA ALA A 150 12.84 -24.43 19.86
C ALA A 150 12.97 -23.70 18.52
N ILE A 151 13.39 -24.38 17.46
CA ILE A 151 13.47 -23.80 16.11
C ILE A 151 12.09 -23.39 15.62
N THR A 152 11.09 -24.28 15.69
CA THR A 152 9.72 -23.94 15.27
C THR A 152 9.14 -22.77 16.06
N ARG A 153 9.45 -22.68 17.36
CA ARG A 153 9.04 -21.54 18.20
C ARG A 153 9.74 -20.25 17.77
N ALA A 154 11.05 -20.29 17.51
CA ALA A 154 11.79 -19.13 17.02
C ALA A 154 11.24 -18.62 15.68
N ILE A 155 10.89 -19.51 14.75
CA ILE A 155 10.23 -19.14 13.48
C ILE A 155 8.93 -18.38 13.75
N LEU A 156 8.10 -18.87 14.68
CA LEU A 156 6.82 -18.26 15.02
C LEU A 156 6.99 -16.87 15.65
N GLU A 157 7.95 -16.73 16.56
CA GLU A 157 8.27 -15.48 17.26
C GLU A 157 8.86 -14.43 16.30
N GLU A 158 9.76 -14.83 15.40
CA GLU A 158 10.31 -13.95 14.37
C GLU A 158 9.26 -13.54 13.34
N SER A 159 8.39 -14.47 12.95
CA SER A 159 7.23 -14.18 12.09
C SER A 159 6.31 -13.14 12.73
N GLN A 160 6.00 -13.28 14.02
CA GLN A 160 5.19 -12.32 14.77
C GLN A 160 5.89 -10.95 14.87
N THR A 161 7.21 -10.95 15.09
CA THR A 161 8.02 -9.72 15.15
C THR A 161 7.99 -8.99 13.81
N ARG A 162 8.14 -9.72 12.70
CA ARG A 162 8.07 -9.15 11.35
C ARG A 162 6.71 -8.52 11.05
N ILE A 163 5.61 -9.21 11.37
CA ILE A 163 4.26 -8.66 11.19
C ILE A 163 4.04 -7.41 12.07
N ASN A 164 4.55 -7.42 13.31
CA ASN A 164 4.47 -6.25 14.18
C ASN A 164 5.26 -5.05 13.64
N ALA A 165 6.45 -5.29 13.09
CA ALA A 165 7.27 -4.24 12.47
C ALA A 165 6.56 -3.64 11.24
N LEU A 166 5.98 -4.48 10.38
CA LEU A 166 5.19 -4.04 9.22
C LEU A 166 3.98 -3.19 9.63
N ASN A 167 3.25 -3.61 10.68
CA ASN A 167 2.15 -2.82 11.23
C ASN A 167 2.63 -1.48 11.78
N GLN A 168 3.72 -1.46 12.54
CA GLN A 168 4.25 -0.23 13.12
C GLN A 168 4.67 0.74 12.03
N GLN A 169 5.35 0.24 10.99
CA GLN A 169 5.74 1.05 9.84
C GLN A 169 4.52 1.58 9.08
N ALA A 170 3.54 0.73 8.76
CA ALA A 170 2.33 1.14 8.04
C ALA A 170 1.55 2.22 8.81
N ARG A 171 1.43 2.10 10.14
CA ARG A 171 0.80 3.11 10.99
C ARG A 171 1.57 4.42 11.01
N ALA A 172 2.89 4.35 11.17
CA ALA A 172 3.75 5.54 11.17
C ALA A 172 3.67 6.26 9.82
N ASP A 173 3.64 5.50 8.72
CA ASP A 173 3.57 6.02 7.37
C ASP A 173 2.21 6.69 7.11
N ALA A 174 1.09 6.02 7.45
CA ALA A 174 -0.25 6.58 7.32
C ALA A 174 -0.44 7.87 8.13
N MET A 175 0.02 7.89 9.40
CA MET A 175 -0.01 9.08 10.24
C MET A 175 0.82 10.23 9.62
N ARG A 176 2.05 9.94 9.20
CA ARG A 176 2.95 10.93 8.61
C ARG A 176 2.39 11.53 7.32
N TYR A 177 1.77 10.72 6.46
CA TYR A 177 1.13 11.24 5.25
C TYR A 177 -0.11 12.09 5.57
N ALA A 178 -0.98 11.64 6.47
CA ALA A 178 -2.16 12.39 6.86
C ALA A 178 -1.83 13.72 7.57
N GLU A 179 -0.76 13.75 8.38
CA GLU A 179 -0.24 14.97 8.98
C GLU A 179 0.31 15.94 7.93
N GLY A 180 1.08 15.43 6.96
CA GLY A 180 1.61 16.24 5.85
C GLY A 180 0.51 16.83 4.97
N ASP A 181 -0.51 16.02 4.62
CA ASP A 181 -1.65 16.47 3.84
C ASP A 181 -2.45 17.55 4.58
N LEU A 182 -2.61 17.42 5.91
CA LEU A 182 -3.28 18.43 6.73
C LEU A 182 -2.46 19.72 6.80
N GLU A 183 -1.14 19.64 7.00
CA GLU A 183 -0.27 20.81 7.03
C GLU A 183 -0.35 21.59 5.71
N GLU A 184 -0.28 20.87 4.58
CA GLU A 184 -0.39 21.46 3.24
C GLU A 184 -1.77 22.09 3.01
N ALA A 185 -2.84 21.42 3.45
CA ALA A 185 -4.21 21.95 3.34
C ALA A 185 -4.42 23.19 4.22
N VAL A 186 -3.85 23.22 5.42
CA VAL A 186 -3.88 24.38 6.31
C VAL A 186 -3.17 25.56 5.67
N GLU A 187 -2.01 25.36 5.06
CA GLU A 187 -1.27 26.45 4.43
C GLU A 187 -2.01 27.01 3.21
N ARG A 188 -2.55 26.14 2.35
CA ARG A 188 -3.40 26.58 1.23
C ARG A 188 -4.62 27.38 1.70
N LEU A 189 -5.26 26.98 2.80
CA LEU A 189 -6.39 27.70 3.36
C LEU A 189 -6.00 29.08 3.89
N LYS A 190 -4.82 29.21 4.52
CA LYS A 190 -4.29 30.52 4.92
C LYS A 190 -4.04 31.41 3.72
N GLU A 191 -3.34 30.90 2.70
CA GLU A 191 -3.02 31.65 1.48
C GLU A 191 -4.29 32.17 0.78
N ALA A 192 -5.31 31.32 0.64
CA ALA A 192 -6.59 31.71 0.04
C ALA A 192 -7.30 32.81 0.86
N ARG A 193 -7.34 32.68 2.19
CA ARG A 193 -7.94 33.70 3.09
C ARG A 193 -7.16 35.01 3.09
N GLU A 194 -5.83 34.94 3.03
CA GLU A 194 -4.97 36.12 2.91
C GLU A 194 -5.12 36.81 1.56
N ALA A 195 -5.27 36.07 0.47
CA ALA A 195 -5.54 36.62 -0.86
C ALA A 195 -6.87 37.37 -0.89
N LEU A 196 -7.94 36.80 -0.32
CA LEU A 196 -9.23 37.47 -0.19
C LEU A 196 -9.16 38.72 0.71
N THR A 197 -8.41 38.65 1.80
CA THR A 197 -8.20 39.79 2.70
C THR A 197 -7.42 40.91 2.02
N ARG A 198 -6.38 40.57 1.23
CA ARG A 198 -5.61 41.53 0.42
C ARG A 198 -6.49 42.19 -0.64
N PHE A 199 -7.34 41.43 -1.33
CA PHE A 199 -8.32 41.96 -2.26
C PHE A 199 -9.23 42.98 -1.58
N ARG A 200 -9.89 42.60 -0.47
CA ARG A 200 -10.79 43.49 0.30
C ARG A 200 -10.09 44.76 0.79
N THR A 201 -8.83 44.65 1.20
CA THR A 201 -8.04 45.80 1.69
C THR A 201 -7.64 46.73 0.54
N ARG A 202 -7.22 46.17 -0.61
CA ARG A 202 -6.83 46.91 -1.82
C ARG A 202 -8.01 47.68 -2.41
N THR A 203 -9.14 47.00 -2.60
CA THR A 203 -10.33 47.55 -3.27
C THR A 203 -11.23 48.33 -2.33
N ARG A 204 -11.12 48.09 -1.01
CA ARG A 204 -12.07 48.55 0.03
C ARG A 204 -13.50 48.04 -0.18
N ILE A 205 -13.66 47.01 -1.01
CA ILE A 205 -14.93 46.36 -1.30
C ILE A 205 -14.98 45.06 -0.49
N VAL A 206 -15.90 44.98 0.47
CA VAL A 206 -16.07 43.78 1.32
C VAL A 206 -16.89 42.71 0.60
N ASP A 207 -17.93 43.16 -0.09
CA ASP A 207 -18.87 42.38 -0.88
C ASP A 207 -19.13 43.13 -2.20
N PRO A 208 -18.56 42.67 -3.31
CA PRO A 208 -18.74 43.31 -4.62
C PRO A 208 -20.20 43.33 -5.08
N GLU A 209 -20.99 42.32 -4.74
CA GLU A 209 -22.40 42.26 -5.16
C GLU A 209 -23.20 43.34 -4.42
N ALA A 210 -22.99 43.49 -3.11
CA ALA A 210 -23.61 44.54 -2.32
C ALA A 210 -23.17 45.95 -2.77
N ASP A 211 -21.89 46.13 -3.12
CA ASP A 211 -21.37 47.42 -3.63
C ASP A 211 -22.02 47.80 -4.97
N ILE A 212 -22.14 46.84 -5.90
CA ILE A 212 -22.81 47.04 -7.19
C ILE A 212 -24.29 47.37 -6.98
N GLN A 213 -24.99 46.64 -6.12
CA GLN A 213 -26.40 46.92 -5.81
C GLN A 213 -26.58 48.33 -5.25
N GLY A 214 -25.69 48.78 -4.36
CA GLY A 214 -25.70 50.14 -3.83
C GLY A 214 -25.55 51.20 -4.92
N ARG A 215 -24.57 51.03 -5.81
CA ARG A 215 -24.31 51.95 -6.93
C ARG A 215 -25.40 51.94 -7.99
N MET A 216 -25.94 50.77 -8.32
CA MET A 216 -27.12 50.64 -9.19
C MET A 216 -28.34 51.33 -8.58
N GLY A 217 -28.50 51.31 -7.26
CA GLY A 217 -29.50 52.10 -6.53
C GLY A 217 -29.34 53.61 -6.76
N VAL A 218 -28.11 54.14 -6.70
CA VAL A 218 -27.81 55.55 -6.99
C VAL A 218 -28.12 55.88 -8.46
N MET A 219 -27.70 55.03 -9.40
CA MET A 219 -27.98 55.19 -10.82
C MET A 219 -29.49 55.24 -11.10
N ASN A 220 -30.25 54.30 -10.52
CA ASN A 220 -31.71 54.27 -10.65
C ASN A 220 -32.36 55.53 -10.06
N ASN A 221 -31.85 56.03 -8.93
CA ASN A 221 -32.33 57.26 -8.32
C ASN A 221 -32.04 58.49 -9.19
N LEU A 222 -30.84 58.60 -9.77
CA LEU A 222 -30.50 59.68 -10.71
C LEU A 222 -31.37 59.63 -11.97
N GLN A 223 -31.65 58.43 -12.50
CA GLN A 223 -32.55 58.26 -13.64
C GLN A 223 -33.99 58.67 -13.30
N GLN A 224 -34.46 58.38 -12.08
CA GLN A 224 -35.75 58.84 -11.60
C GLN A 224 -35.79 60.38 -11.48
N GLN A 225 -34.77 60.99 -10.87
CA GLN A 225 -34.66 62.46 -10.78
C GLN A 225 -34.61 63.12 -12.16
N LEU A 226 -33.93 62.49 -13.14
CA LEU A 226 -33.89 62.96 -14.52
C LEU A 226 -35.28 62.94 -15.15
N ALA A 227 -36.03 61.84 -14.97
CA ALA A 227 -37.40 61.72 -15.49
C ALA A 227 -38.32 62.80 -14.90
N GLU A 228 -38.25 63.03 -13.59
CA GLU A 228 -39.01 64.09 -12.90
C GLU A 228 -38.64 65.48 -13.42
N ALA A 229 -37.34 65.77 -13.59
CA ALA A 229 -36.86 67.05 -14.11
C ALA A 229 -37.25 67.29 -15.58
N LEU A 230 -37.30 66.24 -16.41
CA LEU A 230 -37.78 66.32 -17.79
C LEU A 230 -39.28 66.63 -17.85
N ILE A 231 -40.09 65.97 -17.02
CA ILE A 231 -41.53 66.25 -16.91
C ILE A 231 -41.77 67.70 -16.48
N GLU A 232 -41.03 68.18 -15.47
CA GLU A 232 -41.10 69.56 -14.98
C GLU A 232 -40.76 70.58 -16.08
N TYR A 233 -39.70 70.30 -16.86
CA TYR A 233 -39.30 71.12 -18.00
C TYR A 233 -40.39 71.17 -19.08
N ASP A 234 -40.98 70.02 -19.45
CA ASP A 234 -42.02 69.95 -20.49
C ASP A 234 -43.30 70.70 -20.09
N LEU A 235 -43.70 70.60 -18.82
CA LEU A 235 -44.83 71.37 -18.27
C LEU A 235 -44.58 72.89 -18.33
N LEU A 236 -43.37 73.34 -17.99
CA LEU A 236 -42.97 74.75 -18.08
C LEU A 236 -42.90 75.21 -19.54
N ALA A 237 -42.32 74.42 -20.44
CA ALA A 237 -42.19 74.77 -21.86
C ALA A 237 -43.54 74.95 -22.56
N GLY A 238 -44.59 74.26 -22.11
CA GLY A 238 -45.96 74.45 -22.60
C GLY A 238 -46.68 75.69 -22.05
N THR A 239 -46.15 76.35 -21.02
CA THR A 239 -46.86 77.41 -20.27
C THR A 239 -46.15 78.76 -20.21
N VAL A 240 -44.82 78.81 -20.26
CA VAL A 240 -44.04 80.08 -20.22
C VAL A 240 -43.47 80.47 -21.58
N ALA A 241 -43.21 81.77 -21.77
CA ALA A 241 -42.68 82.32 -23.01
C ALA A 241 -41.24 81.84 -23.30
N PRO A 242 -40.82 81.74 -24.58
CA PRO A 242 -39.46 81.36 -24.94
C PRO A 242 -38.43 82.31 -24.31
N GLY A 243 -37.55 81.78 -23.44
CA GLY A 243 -36.48 82.55 -22.79
C GLY A 243 -36.68 82.89 -21.31
N ASP A 244 -37.77 82.42 -20.67
CA ASP A 244 -38.00 82.57 -19.24
C ASP A 244 -36.84 81.96 -18.40
N VAL A 245 -36.47 82.64 -17.31
CA VAL A 245 -35.42 82.21 -16.38
C VAL A 245 -35.73 80.81 -15.81
N ARG A 246 -37.00 80.50 -15.54
CA ARG A 246 -37.43 79.20 -15.01
C ARG A 246 -37.07 78.05 -15.97
N LEU A 247 -37.22 78.29 -17.27
CA LEU A 247 -36.92 77.30 -18.31
C LEU A 247 -35.42 77.03 -18.40
N LYS A 248 -34.59 78.09 -18.29
CA LYS A 248 -33.12 77.97 -18.22
C LYS A 248 -32.67 77.20 -16.98
N THR A 249 -33.27 77.46 -15.82
CA THR A 249 -32.94 76.74 -14.57
C THR A 249 -33.30 75.26 -14.66
N ALA A 250 -34.48 74.92 -15.19
CA ALA A 250 -34.88 73.52 -15.40
C ALA A 250 -33.93 72.79 -16.37
N GLN A 251 -33.55 73.46 -17.47
CA GLN A 251 -32.59 72.93 -18.44
C GLN A 251 -31.20 72.71 -17.83
N GLN A 252 -30.74 73.63 -16.97
CA GLN A 252 -29.47 73.49 -16.24
C GLN A 252 -29.51 72.32 -15.26
N LYS A 253 -30.62 72.12 -14.54
CA LYS A 253 -30.83 70.97 -13.65
C LYS A 253 -30.75 69.64 -14.41
N ILE A 254 -31.41 69.55 -15.58
CA ILE A 254 -31.32 68.38 -16.47
C ILE A 254 -29.87 68.14 -16.90
N GLY A 255 -29.14 69.19 -17.28
CA GLY A 255 -27.71 69.11 -17.64
C GLY A 255 -26.88 68.50 -16.52
N VAL A 256 -27.00 69.04 -15.30
CA VAL A 256 -26.27 68.54 -14.12
C VAL A 256 -26.59 67.08 -13.80
N ILE A 257 -27.87 66.67 -13.90
CA ILE A 257 -28.25 65.27 -13.65
C ILE A 257 -27.68 64.34 -14.73
N ARG A 258 -27.71 64.74 -16.02
CA ARG A 258 -27.10 63.97 -17.11
C ARG A 258 -25.60 63.82 -16.94
N ASP A 259 -24.90 64.91 -16.64
CA ASP A 259 -23.47 64.89 -16.36
C ASP A 259 -23.16 63.93 -15.20
N ARG A 260 -24.01 63.90 -14.16
CA ARG A 260 -23.84 62.99 -13.03
C ARG A 260 -24.07 61.52 -13.40
N ILE A 261 -25.06 61.23 -14.24
CA ILE A 261 -25.31 59.88 -14.77
C ILE A 261 -24.13 59.40 -15.62
N ASP A 262 -23.59 60.27 -16.47
CA ASP A 262 -22.46 59.94 -17.33
C ASP A 262 -21.18 59.69 -16.52
N ILE A 263 -20.92 60.50 -15.49
CA ILE A 263 -19.82 60.26 -14.54
C ILE A 263 -19.97 58.91 -13.83
N GLU A 264 -21.16 58.60 -13.33
CA GLU A 264 -21.40 57.32 -12.63
C GLU A 264 -21.24 56.14 -13.60
N ARG A 265 -21.74 56.25 -14.85
CA ARG A 265 -21.54 55.24 -15.91
C ARG A 265 -20.07 55.03 -16.28
N GLN A 266 -19.31 56.11 -16.41
CA GLN A 266 -17.87 56.02 -16.71
C GLN A 266 -17.12 55.33 -15.57
N THR A 267 -17.46 55.65 -14.32
CA THR A 267 -16.88 55.00 -13.14
C THR A 267 -17.10 53.48 -13.12
N PHE A 268 -18.15 52.98 -13.76
CA PHE A 268 -18.42 51.54 -13.91
C PHE A 268 -17.62 50.83 -15.01
N ALA A 269 -17.11 51.56 -16.01
CA ALA A 269 -16.61 50.99 -17.26
C ALA A 269 -15.17 51.39 -17.64
N SER A 270 -14.56 52.34 -16.93
CA SER A 270 -13.25 52.88 -17.31
C SER A 270 -12.13 52.50 -16.35
N ASP A 271 -11.07 51.95 -16.93
CA ASP A 271 -9.74 51.68 -16.35
C ASP A 271 -8.91 52.97 -16.12
N THR A 272 -9.42 54.13 -16.57
CA THR A 272 -8.67 55.39 -16.63
C THR A 272 -9.19 56.40 -15.60
N THR A 273 -8.40 56.68 -14.56
CA THR A 273 -8.73 57.74 -13.60
C THR A 273 -7.87 58.98 -13.79
N GLU A 274 -8.48 60.08 -14.25
CA GLU A 274 -7.93 61.44 -14.12
C GLU A 274 -8.14 62.03 -12.71
N THR A 275 -8.86 61.34 -11.82
CA THR A 275 -9.33 61.88 -10.52
C THR A 275 -8.73 61.21 -9.28
N GLY A 276 -7.68 60.41 -9.40
CA GLY A 276 -6.85 59.99 -8.26
C GLY A 276 -7.49 58.98 -7.29
N ALA A 277 -8.56 58.30 -7.68
CA ALA A 277 -9.07 57.12 -6.98
C ALA A 277 -8.80 55.88 -7.85
N VAL A 278 -8.04 54.92 -7.32
CA VAL A 278 -7.73 53.64 -7.99
C VAL A 278 -9.05 52.95 -8.34
N GLY A 279 -9.46 53.00 -9.61
CA GLY A 279 -10.67 52.35 -10.12
C GLY A 279 -10.29 51.27 -11.11
N GLU A 280 -10.02 50.07 -10.61
CA GLU A 280 -9.91 48.86 -11.46
C GLU A 280 -11.30 48.56 -12.08
N ASP A 281 -11.33 48.05 -13.32
CA ASP A 281 -12.55 47.67 -14.03
C ASP A 281 -13.43 46.72 -13.18
N TYR A 282 -14.69 47.10 -12.93
CA TYR A 282 -15.60 46.36 -12.04
C TYR A 282 -15.82 44.90 -12.47
N PRO A 283 -16.11 44.58 -13.75
CA PRO A 283 -16.13 43.22 -14.26
C PRO A 283 -14.87 42.42 -13.92
N THR A 284 -13.69 43.04 -14.02
CA THR A 284 -12.42 42.42 -13.65
C THR A 284 -12.33 42.14 -12.14
N LEU A 285 -12.77 43.08 -11.30
CA LEU A 285 -12.84 42.91 -9.85
C LEU A 285 -13.80 41.78 -9.42
N ILE A 286 -14.96 41.67 -10.08
CA ILE A 286 -15.93 40.59 -9.83
C ILE A 286 -15.30 39.25 -10.18
N SER A 287 -14.68 39.14 -11.36
CA SER A 287 -14.04 37.90 -11.79
C SER A 287 -12.89 37.49 -10.86
N GLU A 288 -12.08 38.44 -10.38
CA GLU A 288 -11.05 38.20 -9.38
C GLU A 288 -11.65 37.73 -8.05
N TYR A 289 -12.72 38.39 -7.58
CA TYR A 289 -13.41 38.02 -6.34
C TYR A 289 -14.03 36.62 -6.42
N GLU A 290 -14.76 36.31 -7.49
CA GLU A 290 -15.36 34.99 -7.72
C GLU A 290 -14.30 33.90 -7.70
N ARG A 291 -13.16 34.10 -8.36
CA ARG A 291 -12.02 33.18 -8.31
C ARG A 291 -11.51 33.00 -6.88
N LEU A 292 -11.30 34.09 -6.14
CA LEU A 292 -10.80 34.03 -4.76
C LEU A 292 -11.77 33.32 -3.81
N ILE A 293 -13.08 33.47 -4.01
CA ILE A 293 -14.11 32.77 -3.24
C ILE A 293 -14.09 31.28 -3.54
N VAL A 294 -14.01 30.89 -4.82
CA VAL A 294 -13.88 29.49 -5.23
C VAL A 294 -12.59 28.86 -4.66
N ASP A 295 -11.46 29.58 -4.73
CA ASP A 295 -10.19 29.13 -4.17
C ASP A 295 -10.30 28.92 -2.64
N GLN A 296 -10.97 29.82 -1.92
CA GLN A 296 -11.24 29.66 -0.50
C GLN A 296 -12.13 28.44 -0.22
N GLU A 297 -13.26 28.29 -0.94
CA GLU A 297 -14.18 27.16 -0.75
C GLU A 297 -13.49 25.81 -1.01
N TYR A 298 -12.71 25.75 -2.09
CA TYR A 298 -11.90 24.59 -2.41
C TYR A 298 -10.89 24.27 -1.31
N ALA A 299 -10.15 25.28 -0.83
CA ALA A 299 -9.19 25.09 0.27
C ALA A 299 -9.86 24.65 1.57
N GLU A 300 -11.06 25.16 1.88
CA GLU A 300 -11.86 24.72 3.04
C GLU A 300 -12.32 23.27 2.90
N GLN A 301 -12.73 22.84 1.72
CA GLN A 301 -13.11 21.45 1.46
C GLN A 301 -11.92 20.50 1.59
N VAL A 302 -10.77 20.87 1.00
CA VAL A 302 -9.53 20.08 1.10
C VAL A 302 -9.09 19.95 2.56
N TYR A 303 -9.11 21.04 3.33
CA TYR A 303 -8.82 21.02 4.75
C TYR A 303 -9.72 20.04 5.53
N ARG A 304 -11.04 20.04 5.27
CA ARG A 304 -11.97 19.11 5.93
C ARG A 304 -11.69 17.65 5.59
N VAL A 305 -11.37 17.37 4.32
CA VAL A 305 -11.00 16.02 3.88
C VAL A 305 -9.71 15.56 4.56
N ALA A 306 -8.67 16.40 4.57
CA ALA A 306 -7.40 16.10 5.22
C ALA A 306 -7.56 15.89 6.74
N LEU A 307 -8.37 16.71 7.41
CA LEU A 307 -8.68 16.54 8.83
C LEU A 307 -9.36 15.19 9.10
N THR A 308 -10.36 14.84 8.28
CA THR A 308 -11.06 13.54 8.38
C THR A 308 -10.10 12.37 8.14
N ALA A 309 -9.20 12.49 7.17
CA ALA A 309 -8.18 11.48 6.89
C ALA A 309 -7.21 11.29 8.06
N LEU A 310 -6.80 12.38 8.73
CA LEU A 310 -5.97 12.30 9.93
C LEU A 310 -6.70 11.64 11.11
N GLU A 311 -7.98 11.95 11.30
CA GLU A 311 -8.80 11.29 12.33
C GLU A 311 -8.92 9.79 12.08
N LEU A 312 -9.14 9.39 10.82
CA LEU A 312 -9.18 7.99 10.43
C LEU A 312 -7.82 7.30 10.65
N ALA A 313 -6.71 7.93 10.24
CA ALA A 313 -5.37 7.40 10.45
C ALA A 313 -5.03 7.24 11.94
N ARG A 314 -5.47 8.16 12.80
CA ARG A 314 -5.31 8.05 14.26
C ARG A 314 -6.10 6.89 14.84
N ASP A 315 -7.34 6.71 14.41
CA ASP A 315 -8.21 5.62 14.86
C ASP A 315 -7.67 4.25 14.42
N ASP A 316 -7.15 4.16 13.19
CA ASP A 316 -6.51 2.94 12.69
C ASP A 316 -5.16 2.66 13.35
N ALA A 317 -4.38 3.71 13.69
CA ALA A 317 -3.15 3.56 14.46
C ALA A 317 -3.40 2.99 15.87
N ALA A 318 -4.58 3.23 16.45
CA ALA A 318 -4.98 2.67 17.73
C ALA A 318 -5.38 1.18 17.65
N ARG A 319 -5.67 0.65 16.46
CA ARG A 319 -6.14 -0.73 16.24
C ARG A 319 -5.05 -1.65 15.69
N GLN A 320 -5.10 -2.95 16.00
CA GLN A 320 -4.26 -3.97 15.35
C GLN A 320 -4.75 -4.24 13.93
N SER A 321 -3.92 -3.91 12.92
CA SER A 321 -4.25 -4.09 11.50
C SER A 321 -4.01 -5.52 11.04
N LEU A 322 -2.87 -6.12 11.40
CA LEU A 322 -2.51 -7.51 11.07
C LEU A 322 -2.08 -8.26 12.34
N TYR A 323 -2.50 -9.51 12.48
CA TYR A 323 -2.00 -10.39 13.55
C TYR A 323 -1.83 -11.81 13.06
N LEU A 324 -0.92 -12.54 13.71
CA LEU A 324 -0.65 -13.93 13.41
C LEU A 324 -1.54 -14.81 14.30
N ALA A 325 -2.46 -15.54 13.69
CA ALA A 325 -3.37 -16.45 14.36
C ALA A 325 -2.79 -17.87 14.32
N THR A 326 -2.15 -18.29 15.42
CA THR A 326 -1.61 -19.64 15.57
C THR A 326 -2.73 -20.63 15.92
N TYR A 327 -2.97 -21.61 15.04
CA TYR A 327 -3.95 -22.68 15.26
C TYR A 327 -3.30 -24.00 15.69
N ILE A 328 -2.02 -24.22 15.37
CA ILE A 328 -1.19 -25.32 15.90
C ILE A 328 0.06 -24.70 16.53
N LYS A 329 0.21 -24.88 17.85
CA LYS A 329 1.41 -24.47 18.57
C LYS A 329 2.57 -25.45 18.27
N PRO A 330 3.84 -25.01 18.35
CA PRO A 330 5.00 -25.87 18.14
C PRO A 330 4.90 -27.18 18.94
N THR A 331 4.78 -28.29 18.23
CA THR A 331 4.65 -29.62 18.83
C THR A 331 6.00 -30.14 19.33
N ARG A 332 5.96 -31.12 20.23
CA ARG A 332 7.16 -31.85 20.68
C ARG A 332 6.95 -33.31 20.30
N ALA A 333 7.83 -33.86 19.46
CA ALA A 333 7.74 -35.26 19.06
C ALA A 333 8.12 -36.19 20.22
N GLU A 334 7.37 -37.28 20.37
CA GLU A 334 7.68 -38.36 21.31
C GLU A 334 8.50 -39.49 20.67
N GLU A 335 8.41 -39.65 19.34
CA GLU A 335 9.13 -40.64 18.56
C GLU A 335 9.92 -40.00 17.40
N SER A 336 11.03 -40.65 17.02
CA SER A 336 11.81 -40.29 15.83
C SER A 336 11.11 -40.77 14.56
N GLU A 337 10.53 -39.84 13.80
CA GLU A 337 9.90 -40.15 12.51
C GLU A 337 10.92 -40.08 11.34
N TYR A 338 12.04 -39.39 11.54
CA TYR A 338 13.03 -39.11 10.50
C TYR A 338 14.40 -39.72 10.82
N PRO A 339 15.21 -40.04 9.80
CA PRO A 339 14.82 -40.12 8.39
C PRO A 339 13.83 -41.27 8.18
N ARG A 340 12.91 -41.17 7.21
CA ARG A 340 11.92 -42.22 6.91
C ARG A 340 12.62 -43.46 6.30
N ARG A 341 13.34 -44.23 7.11
CA ARG A 341 14.33 -45.27 6.74
C ARG A 341 13.75 -46.29 5.75
N PHE A 342 12.55 -46.80 6.02
CA PHE A 342 11.86 -47.76 5.14
C PHE A 342 11.50 -47.16 3.78
N MET A 343 10.94 -45.94 3.78
CA MET A 343 10.56 -45.23 2.56
C MET A 343 11.80 -44.91 1.71
N LEU A 344 12.87 -44.39 2.32
CA LEU A 344 14.12 -44.07 1.63
C LEU A 344 14.80 -45.32 1.07
N SER A 345 14.81 -46.42 1.83
CA SER A 345 15.39 -47.70 1.38
C SER A 345 14.60 -48.29 0.20
N GLY A 346 13.26 -48.26 0.25
CA GLY A 346 12.42 -48.72 -0.85
C GLY A 346 12.58 -47.86 -2.11
N LEU A 347 12.65 -46.54 -1.94
CA LEU A 347 12.83 -45.59 -3.04
C LEU A 347 14.21 -45.72 -3.68
N ALA A 348 15.27 -45.88 -2.87
CA ALA A 348 16.61 -46.19 -3.35
C ALA A 348 16.63 -47.50 -4.15
N GLY A 349 16.00 -48.56 -3.63
CA GLY A 349 15.86 -49.84 -4.34
C GLY A 349 15.15 -49.69 -5.67
N LEU A 350 14.04 -48.94 -5.71
CA LEU A 350 13.28 -48.67 -6.93
C LEU A 350 14.14 -47.93 -7.97
N PHE A 351 14.83 -46.85 -7.59
CA PHE A 351 15.66 -46.08 -8.53
C PHE A 351 16.86 -46.88 -9.04
N LEU A 352 17.52 -47.67 -8.17
CA LEU A 352 18.61 -48.56 -8.57
C LEU A 352 18.12 -49.63 -9.55
N LEU A 353 16.95 -50.22 -9.30
CA LEU A 353 16.32 -51.19 -10.20
C LEU A 353 16.00 -50.57 -11.56
N LEU A 354 15.34 -49.42 -11.59
CA LEU A 354 14.98 -48.71 -12.81
C LEU A 354 16.23 -48.31 -13.61
N SER A 355 17.23 -47.74 -12.95
CA SER A 355 18.49 -47.36 -13.58
C SER A 355 19.20 -48.55 -14.21
N TRP A 356 19.27 -49.68 -13.48
CA TRP A 356 19.84 -50.91 -14.02
C TRP A 356 19.01 -51.48 -15.18
N SER A 357 17.68 -51.50 -15.09
CA SER A 357 16.81 -51.97 -16.17
C SER A 357 17.01 -51.16 -17.45
N ILE A 358 17.08 -49.83 -17.35
CA ILE A 358 17.36 -48.94 -18.48
C ILE A 358 18.77 -49.22 -19.04
N GLY A 359 19.78 -49.27 -18.17
CA GLY A 359 21.17 -49.55 -18.58
C GLY A 359 21.32 -50.90 -19.28
N ALA A 360 20.63 -51.94 -18.78
CA ALA A 360 20.60 -53.26 -19.38
C ALA A 360 19.91 -53.23 -20.76
N LEU A 361 18.74 -52.58 -20.88
CA LEU A 361 18.04 -52.43 -22.16
C LEU A 361 18.91 -51.72 -23.20
N VAL A 362 19.57 -50.61 -22.82
CA VAL A 362 20.49 -49.87 -23.70
C VAL A 362 21.64 -50.77 -24.14
N TYR A 363 22.32 -51.45 -23.21
CA TYR A 363 23.44 -52.33 -23.51
C TYR A 363 23.06 -53.43 -24.51
N TYR A 364 21.92 -54.09 -24.29
CA TYR A 364 21.43 -55.13 -25.21
C TYR A 364 20.97 -54.56 -26.55
N SER A 365 20.36 -53.37 -26.57
CA SER A 365 19.94 -52.72 -27.83
C SER A 365 21.11 -52.33 -28.74
N VAL A 366 22.23 -51.90 -28.16
CA VAL A 366 23.45 -51.54 -28.89
C VAL A 366 24.15 -52.81 -29.39
N ARG A 367 24.18 -53.84 -28.55
CA ARG A 367 24.83 -55.12 -28.87
C ARG A 367 24.05 -55.98 -29.88
N ASP A 368 22.74 -55.84 -29.98
CA ASP A 368 21.93 -56.52 -31.02
C ASP A 368 22.04 -55.83 -32.38
N ARG A 369 22.48 -54.56 -32.41
CA ARG A 369 22.73 -53.79 -33.64
C ARG A 369 24.18 -53.90 -34.17
N SER A 370 25.07 -54.53 -33.40
CA SER A 370 26.47 -54.81 -33.76
C SER A 370 26.69 -56.29 -34.00
#